data_AF-A0A8H4RVV2-F1
#
_entry.id   AF-A0A8H4RVV2-F1
#
_cell.length_a   1.000
_cell.length_b   1.000
_cell.length_c   1.000
_cell.angle_alpha   90.00
_cell.angle_beta   90.00
_cell.angle_gamma   90.00
#
_symmetry.space_group_name_H-M   'P 1'
#
loop_
_entity.id
_entity.type
_entity.pdbx_description
1 polymer ?
#
loop_
_entity_poly.entity_id
_entity_poly.type
_entity_poly.pdbx_seq_one_letter_code
_entity_poly.pdbx_strand_id
1 'polypeptide(L)'
;MSSPTITPYRTSIPDSSLSLLTTKLATTTFPPETTFTDNWDYGASLTSLKRLVSYWKNGFDWRTQEKMLNEKLPQFMTTVEVEGFGELEIHFVHQKSEERESIPLLFCHGWPGSFLEVIKILPLLTRKDGDGPSFHVVAPSLPNFGFSEGPKKPGFGIPQYAEAMHKVMLNLGYDKYVTQGGDWGFEITRTIGIKYPHHCLASHLNYIEIPPLYSPHPNHPVLPLFPQPRRKSRPRTHKLVPNPRLRLQHPAIHPATHARLPFV
;
A
#
# COMPACT_ATOMS: atom_id res chain seq x y z
N MET A 1 22.02 5.50 22.90
CA MET A 1 21.11 5.75 21.76
C MET A 1 19.92 6.51 22.30
N SER A 2 19.56 7.64 21.69
CA SER A 2 18.37 8.41 22.07
C SER A 2 17.13 7.55 21.85
N SER A 3 16.12 7.66 22.72
CA SER A 3 14.83 7.01 22.49
C SER A 3 14.26 7.45 21.14
N PRO A 4 13.60 6.54 20.39
CA PRO A 4 13.00 6.89 19.12
C PRO A 4 11.94 7.97 19.31
N THR A 5 11.97 9.00 18.47
CA THR A 5 11.05 10.14 18.55
C THR A 5 9.86 9.89 17.63
N ILE A 6 8.67 9.83 18.22
CA ILE A 6 7.40 9.77 17.49
C ILE A 6 6.76 11.15 17.57
N THR A 7 6.57 11.79 16.41
CA THR A 7 5.98 13.12 16.34
C THR A 7 4.59 13.06 15.68
N PRO A 8 3.59 13.79 16.19
CA PRO A 8 2.31 13.94 15.50
C PRO A 8 2.50 14.54 14.11
N TYR A 9 1.80 14.01 13.12
CA TYR A 9 1.81 14.50 11.74
C TYR A 9 0.43 15.06 11.37
N ARG A 10 0.42 16.20 10.70
CA ARG A 10 -0.79 16.81 10.15
C ARG A 10 -0.56 17.09 8.67
N THR A 11 -1.42 16.53 7.82
CA THR A 11 -1.41 16.79 6.38
C THR A 11 -1.71 18.28 6.15
N SER A 12 -0.82 18.93 5.40
CA SER A 12 -0.94 20.34 5.06
C SER A 12 -0.29 20.60 3.70
N ILE A 13 -1.07 20.41 2.64
CA ILE A 13 -0.62 20.63 1.27
C ILE A 13 -0.63 22.13 0.96
N PRO A 14 0.45 22.70 0.39
CA PRO A 14 0.50 24.11 0.00
C PRO A 14 -0.56 24.48 -1.05
N ASP A 15 -1.15 25.68 -0.96
CA ASP A 15 -2.08 26.20 -1.98
C ASP A 15 -1.46 26.26 -3.38
N SER A 16 -0.14 26.44 -3.47
CA SER A 16 0.61 26.41 -4.73
C SER A 16 0.51 25.05 -5.43
N SER A 17 0.49 23.94 -4.67
CA SER A 17 0.33 22.59 -5.23
C SER A 17 -1.08 22.40 -5.78
N LEU A 18 -2.11 22.87 -5.06
CA LEU A 18 -3.49 22.82 -5.52
C LEU A 18 -3.71 23.68 -6.77
N SER A 19 -3.14 24.88 -6.80
CA SER A 19 -3.16 25.76 -7.96
C SER A 19 -2.53 25.09 -9.18
N LEU A 20 -1.37 24.45 -8.98
CA LEU A 20 -0.68 23.71 -10.03
C LEU A 20 -1.53 22.53 -10.55
N LEU A 21 -2.23 21.80 -9.68
CA LEU A 21 -3.17 20.76 -10.10
C LEU A 21 -4.29 21.31 -10.97
N THR A 22 -4.93 22.41 -10.54
CA THR A 22 -5.99 23.05 -11.31
C THR A 22 -5.50 23.46 -12.69
N THR A 23 -4.30 24.04 -12.80
CA THR A 23 -3.69 24.37 -14.10
C THR A 23 -3.48 23.11 -14.94
N LYS A 24 -2.87 22.06 -14.39
CA LYS A 24 -2.62 20.80 -15.13
C LYS A 24 -3.91 20.17 -15.65
N LEU A 25 -4.97 20.15 -14.85
CA LEU A 25 -6.28 19.64 -15.25
C LEU A 25 -6.91 20.49 -16.35
N ALA A 26 -6.78 21.82 -16.26
CA ALA A 26 -7.33 22.74 -17.25
C ALA A 26 -6.63 22.65 -18.61
N THR A 27 -5.33 22.37 -18.63
CA THR A 27 -4.53 22.26 -19.86
C THR A 27 -4.29 20.82 -20.30
N THR A 28 -5.05 19.86 -19.77
CA THR A 28 -4.90 18.44 -20.13
C THR A 28 -5.33 18.21 -21.59
N THR A 29 -4.43 17.66 -22.39
CA THR A 29 -4.73 17.15 -23.73
C THR A 29 -5.17 15.70 -23.66
N PHE A 30 -6.31 15.38 -24.25
CA PHE A 30 -6.81 14.01 -24.32
C PHE A 30 -6.35 13.31 -25.59
N PRO A 31 -6.21 11.97 -25.59
CA PRO A 31 -5.98 11.23 -26.83
C PRO A 31 -7.16 11.42 -27.79
N PRO A 32 -6.94 11.30 -29.11
CA PRO A 32 -8.01 11.37 -30.09
C PRO A 32 -9.00 10.22 -29.89
N GLU A 33 -10.20 10.39 -30.42
CA GLU A 33 -11.19 9.31 -30.46
C GLU A 33 -10.67 8.15 -31.31
N THR A 34 -10.97 6.94 -30.87
CA THR A 34 -10.52 5.71 -31.50
C THR A 34 -11.63 5.11 -32.35
N THR A 35 -11.26 4.33 -33.36
CA THR A 35 -12.22 3.60 -34.20
C THR A 35 -12.81 2.36 -33.51
N PHE A 36 -12.17 1.88 -32.45
CA PHE A 36 -12.68 0.80 -31.62
C PHE A 36 -13.57 1.34 -30.48
N THR A 37 -14.42 0.46 -29.94
CA THR A 37 -15.37 0.77 -28.87
C THR A 37 -14.67 1.36 -27.63
N ASP A 38 -15.16 2.49 -27.13
CA ASP A 38 -14.67 3.15 -25.93
C ASP A 38 -15.10 2.40 -24.65
N ASN A 39 -14.54 1.21 -24.45
CA ASN A 39 -14.71 0.39 -23.26
C ASN A 39 -13.36 0.15 -22.57
N TRP A 40 -13.36 -0.66 -21.50
CA TRP A 40 -12.16 -0.93 -20.70
C TRP A 40 -11.27 -2.06 -21.23
N ASP A 41 -11.60 -2.64 -22.39
CA ASP A 41 -10.87 -3.80 -22.93
C ASP A 41 -9.47 -3.43 -23.40
N TYR A 42 -9.22 -2.16 -23.71
CA TYR A 42 -7.93 -1.64 -24.20
C TYR A 42 -7.28 -0.61 -23.25
N GLY A 43 -7.77 -0.50 -22.01
CA GLY A 43 -7.29 0.49 -21.05
C GLY A 43 -8.40 1.43 -20.58
N ALA A 44 -8.03 2.59 -20.03
CA ALA A 44 -9.02 3.52 -19.53
C ALA A 44 -9.84 4.15 -20.66
N SER A 45 -11.17 4.09 -20.55
CA SER A 45 -12.09 4.72 -21.50
C SER A 45 -11.87 6.24 -21.57
N LEU A 46 -11.85 6.81 -22.77
CA LEU A 46 -11.71 8.24 -23.00
C LEU A 46 -12.88 9.02 -22.37
N THR A 47 -14.11 8.52 -22.52
CA THR A 47 -15.30 9.09 -21.87
C THR A 47 -15.14 9.09 -20.35
N SER A 48 -14.64 7.98 -19.78
CA SER A 48 -14.40 7.88 -18.34
C SER A 48 -13.32 8.85 -17.85
N LEU A 49 -12.23 9.01 -18.61
CA LEU A 49 -11.14 9.96 -18.31
C LEU A 49 -11.64 11.41 -18.36
N LYS A 50 -12.34 11.81 -19.42
CA LYS A 50 -12.92 13.16 -19.56
C LYS A 50 -13.86 13.48 -18.39
N ARG A 51 -14.72 12.52 -18.01
CA ARG A 51 -15.61 12.65 -16.85
C ARG A 51 -14.83 12.82 -15.54
N LEU A 52 -13.77 12.04 -15.32
CA LEU A 52 -12.95 12.12 -14.10
C LEU A 52 -12.20 13.45 -14.02
N VAL A 53 -11.58 13.90 -15.11
CA VAL A 53 -10.91 15.21 -15.18
C VAL A 53 -11.90 16.35 -14.90
N SER A 54 -13.11 16.29 -15.49
CA SER A 54 -14.15 17.27 -15.21
C SER A 54 -14.56 17.29 -13.74
N TYR A 55 -14.75 16.13 -13.11
CA TYR A 55 -15.06 16.04 -11.69
C TYR A 55 -13.92 16.59 -10.83
N TRP A 56 -12.67 16.22 -11.10
CA TRP A 56 -11.51 16.74 -10.36
C TRP A 56 -11.35 18.25 -10.50
N LYS A 57 -11.58 18.80 -11.68
CA LYS A 57 -11.47 20.24 -11.93
C LYS A 57 -12.58 21.03 -11.23
N ASN A 58 -13.81 20.53 -11.25
CA ASN A 58 -14.99 21.33 -10.94
C ASN A 58 -15.70 20.95 -9.63
N GLY A 59 -15.43 19.76 -9.07
CA GLY A 59 -16.18 19.23 -7.93
C GLY A 59 -15.34 18.57 -6.84
N PHE A 60 -14.07 18.27 -7.08
CA PHE A 60 -13.20 17.69 -6.06
C PHE A 60 -12.58 18.78 -5.19
N ASP A 61 -12.89 18.77 -3.90
CA ASP A 61 -12.30 19.67 -2.91
C ASP A 61 -11.26 18.93 -2.05
N TRP A 62 -9.99 19.24 -2.29
CA TRP A 62 -8.87 18.69 -1.50
C TRP A 62 -8.92 19.15 -0.05
N ARG A 63 -9.32 20.40 0.25
CA ARG A 63 -9.33 20.91 1.62
C ARG A 63 -10.33 20.17 2.49
N THR A 64 -11.45 19.75 1.91
CA THR A 64 -12.39 18.84 2.57
C THR A 64 -11.76 17.47 2.86
N GLN A 65 -10.99 16.90 1.92
CA GLN A 65 -10.32 15.61 2.15
C GLN A 65 -9.19 15.74 3.19
N GLU A 66 -8.37 16.77 3.10
CA GLU A 66 -7.29 17.06 4.04
C GLU A 66 -7.80 17.23 5.46
N LYS A 67 -8.91 17.97 5.64
CA LYS A 67 -9.60 18.08 6.93
C LYS A 67 -10.04 16.71 7.43
N MET A 68 -10.69 15.91 6.59
CA MET A 68 -11.14 14.56 6.94
C MET A 68 -9.98 13.65 7.35
N LEU A 69 -8.84 13.69 6.66
CA LEU A 69 -7.65 12.91 7.01
C LEU A 69 -7.12 13.30 8.39
N ASN A 70 -6.95 14.60 8.63
CA ASN A 70 -6.44 15.12 9.89
C ASN A 70 -7.39 14.89 11.08
N GLU A 71 -8.70 14.81 10.85
CA GLU A 71 -9.70 14.57 11.90
C GLU A 71 -9.91 13.09 12.19
N LYS A 72 -9.86 12.23 11.16
CA LYS A 72 -10.20 10.81 11.31
C LYS A 72 -9.01 9.90 11.54
N LEU A 73 -7.80 10.34 11.22
CA LEU A 73 -6.61 9.50 11.29
C LEU A 73 -5.58 10.07 12.26
N PRO A 74 -5.22 9.33 13.32
CA PRO A 74 -4.08 9.67 14.15
C PRO A 74 -2.79 9.37 13.39
N GLN A 75 -2.23 10.40 12.75
CA GLN A 75 -1.05 10.34 11.90
C GLN A 75 0.20 10.77 12.67
N PHE A 76 1.32 10.11 12.40
CA PHE A 76 2.60 10.34 13.05
C PHE A 76 3.77 10.18 12.07
N MET A 77 4.93 10.67 12.48
CA MET A 77 6.22 10.47 11.83
C MET A 77 7.21 9.85 12.83
N THR A 78 8.08 8.97 12.35
CA THR A 78 9.26 8.52 13.09
C THR A 78 10.43 8.36 12.15
N THR A 79 11.63 8.65 12.64
CA THR A 79 12.88 8.32 11.96
C THR A 79 13.19 6.84 12.15
N VAL A 80 13.53 6.13 11.08
CA VAL A 80 14.12 4.78 11.15
C VAL A 80 15.44 4.76 10.40
N GLU A 81 16.48 4.23 11.03
CA GLU A 81 17.74 3.94 10.35
C GLU A 81 17.59 2.60 9.61
N VAL A 82 17.85 2.55 8.30
CA VAL A 82 17.83 1.32 7.50
C VAL A 82 19.25 0.96 7.11
N GLU A 83 19.66 -0.29 7.35
CA GLU A 83 21.03 -0.74 7.14
C GLU A 83 21.50 -0.44 5.70
N GLY A 84 22.61 0.32 5.62
CA GLY A 84 23.17 0.79 4.36
C GLY A 84 22.47 2.01 3.76
N PHE A 85 21.20 2.29 4.05
CA PHE A 85 20.43 3.40 3.45
C PHE A 85 20.30 4.65 4.33
N GLY A 86 20.75 4.58 5.58
CA GLY A 86 20.73 5.69 6.52
C GLY A 86 19.34 5.92 7.10
N GLU A 87 19.11 7.12 7.62
CA GLU A 87 17.83 7.50 8.22
C GLU A 87 16.77 7.81 7.15
N LEU A 88 15.54 7.40 7.44
CA LEU A 88 14.34 7.72 6.67
C LEU A 88 13.23 8.19 7.61
N GLU A 89 12.59 9.30 7.26
CA GLU A 89 11.36 9.74 7.89
C GLU A 89 10.17 8.91 7.39
N ILE A 90 9.53 8.17 8.29
CA ILE A 90 8.40 7.28 7.95
C ILE A 90 7.11 7.82 8.56
N HIS A 91 6.16 8.13 7.69
CA HIS A 91 4.80 8.49 8.05
C HIS A 91 3.98 7.22 8.32
N PHE A 92 3.13 7.26 9.35
CA PHE A 92 2.19 6.17 9.63
C PHE A 92 0.93 6.66 10.33
N VAL A 93 -0.16 5.92 10.13
CA VAL A 93 -1.34 6.00 10.98
C VAL A 93 -1.17 5.04 12.15
N HIS A 94 -1.44 5.48 13.37
CA HIS A 94 -1.46 4.63 14.56
C HIS A 94 -2.75 4.80 15.35
N GLN A 95 -3.71 3.92 15.08
CA GLN A 95 -4.96 3.87 15.81
C GLN A 95 -4.87 2.83 16.91
N LYS A 96 -4.74 3.29 18.16
CA LYS A 96 -4.85 2.40 19.32
C LYS A 96 -6.33 2.04 19.54
N SER A 97 -6.59 0.76 19.80
CA SER A 97 -7.82 0.33 20.48
C SER A 97 -7.87 0.86 21.91
N GLU A 98 -9.09 0.99 22.43
CA GLU A 98 -9.38 1.24 23.85
C GLU A 98 -9.30 -0.04 24.70
N GLU A 99 -9.26 -1.21 24.06
CA GLU A 99 -9.16 -2.51 24.74
C GLU A 99 -7.74 -2.76 25.26
N ARG A 100 -7.63 -3.19 26.52
CA ARG A 100 -6.33 -3.36 27.20
C ARG A 100 -5.42 -4.42 26.57
N GLU A 101 -6.00 -5.50 26.09
CA GLU A 101 -5.28 -6.67 25.56
C GLU A 101 -5.23 -6.68 24.03
N SER A 102 -5.30 -5.49 23.40
CA SER A 102 -5.28 -5.37 21.95
C SER A 102 -3.95 -5.79 21.34
N ILE A 103 -4.04 -6.58 20.27
CA ILE A 103 -2.87 -7.12 19.57
C ILE A 103 -2.29 -6.04 18.64
N PRO A 104 -0.98 -5.73 18.69
CA PRO A 104 -0.38 -4.82 17.72
C PRO A 104 -0.39 -5.42 16.31
N LEU A 105 -0.98 -4.71 15.36
CA LEU A 105 -1.12 -5.12 13.96
C LEU A 105 -0.40 -4.13 13.04
N LEU A 106 0.61 -4.60 12.32
CA LEU A 106 1.25 -3.87 11.24
C LEU A 106 0.50 -4.15 9.92
N PHE A 107 -0.10 -3.12 9.34
CA PHE A 107 -0.79 -3.15 8.04
C PHE A 107 0.14 -2.59 6.94
N CYS A 108 0.53 -3.42 5.97
CA CYS A 108 1.33 -2.98 4.82
C CYS A 108 0.47 -2.92 3.54
N HIS A 109 0.34 -1.71 2.98
CA HIS A 109 -0.39 -1.47 1.73
C HIS A 109 0.42 -1.87 0.48
N GLY A 110 -0.20 -1.72 -0.70
CA GLY A 110 0.40 -2.02 -2.00
C GLY A 110 0.54 -0.82 -2.94
N TRP A 111 0.67 -1.10 -4.23
CA TRP A 111 0.60 -0.16 -5.35
C TRP A 111 -0.60 -0.51 -6.27
N PRO A 112 -1.36 0.47 -6.78
CA PRO A 112 -1.24 1.92 -6.63
C PRO A 112 -1.89 2.45 -5.32
N GLY A 113 -1.80 1.64 -4.27
CA GLY A 113 -2.33 1.86 -2.95
C GLY A 113 -1.61 2.90 -2.09
N SER A 114 -2.10 3.06 -0.87
CA SER A 114 -1.49 3.90 0.18
C SER A 114 -2.04 3.54 1.57
N PHE A 115 -1.52 4.18 2.62
CA PHE A 115 -2.04 4.08 3.98
C PHE A 115 -3.55 4.33 4.09
N LEU A 116 -4.16 5.06 3.14
CA LEU A 116 -5.59 5.34 3.10
C LEU A 116 -6.46 4.08 3.00
N GLU A 117 -5.92 2.95 2.55
CA GLU A 117 -6.64 1.68 2.46
C GLU A 117 -7.15 1.19 3.83
N VAL A 118 -6.47 1.57 4.91
CA VAL A 118 -6.83 1.15 6.27
C VAL A 118 -8.09 1.85 6.80
N ILE A 119 -8.46 3.02 6.25
CA ILE A 119 -9.47 3.92 6.84
C ILE A 119 -10.78 3.20 7.17
N LYS A 120 -11.28 2.38 6.23
CA LYS A 120 -12.58 1.72 6.38
C LYS A 120 -12.55 0.55 7.36
N ILE A 121 -11.38 -0.03 7.61
CA ILE A 121 -11.22 -1.20 8.49
C ILE A 121 -10.80 -0.82 9.90
N LEU A 122 -10.25 0.39 10.13
CA LEU A 122 -9.86 0.85 11.45
C LEU A 122 -10.97 0.68 12.51
N PRO A 123 -12.22 1.14 12.29
CA PRO A 123 -13.26 1.01 13.31
C PRO A 123 -13.66 -0.44 13.62
N LEU A 124 -13.44 -1.35 12.66
CA LEU A 124 -13.77 -2.77 12.78
C LEU A 124 -12.68 -3.55 13.52
N LEU A 125 -11.41 -3.15 13.38
CA LEU A 125 -10.28 -3.84 13.98
C LEU A 125 -9.91 -3.28 15.36
N THR A 126 -10.20 -2.02 15.62
CA THR A 126 -9.79 -1.33 16.86
C THR A 126 -10.85 -1.38 17.94
N ARG A 127 -12.01 -2.00 17.68
CA ARG A 127 -13.06 -2.26 18.64
C ARG A 127 -13.28 -3.76 18.73
N LYS A 128 -13.59 -4.25 19.92
CA LYS A 128 -13.93 -5.66 20.09
C LYS A 128 -15.32 -5.93 19.51
N ASP A 129 -15.44 -6.95 18.67
CA ASP A 129 -16.72 -7.46 18.16
C ASP A 129 -16.94 -8.87 18.72
N GLY A 130 -17.85 -9.00 19.69
CA GLY A 130 -18.09 -10.23 20.43
C GLY A 130 -16.82 -10.76 21.12
N ASP A 131 -16.51 -12.04 20.90
CA ASP A 131 -15.33 -12.71 21.47
C ASP A 131 -14.08 -12.61 20.57
N GLY A 132 -14.14 -11.87 19.46
CA GLY A 132 -13.02 -11.67 18.56
C GLY A 132 -11.89 -10.83 19.15
N PRO A 133 -10.68 -10.86 18.55
CA PRO A 133 -9.58 -10.01 18.95
C PRO A 133 -9.85 -8.55 18.58
N SER A 134 -9.21 -7.63 19.31
CA SER A 134 -9.06 -6.22 18.96
C SER A 134 -7.59 -5.90 18.70
N PHE A 135 -7.32 -4.83 17.96
CA PHE A 135 -5.98 -4.49 17.49
C PHE A 135 -5.61 -3.03 17.74
N HIS A 136 -4.34 -2.80 18.09
CA HIS A 136 -3.69 -1.52 17.84
C HIS A 136 -3.17 -1.54 16.40
N VAL A 137 -3.75 -0.75 15.51
CA VAL A 137 -3.42 -0.79 14.08
C VAL A 137 -2.36 0.27 13.75
N VAL A 138 -1.26 -0.17 13.17
CA VAL A 138 -0.18 0.66 12.64
C VAL A 138 -0.15 0.48 11.11
N ALA A 139 -0.45 1.54 10.37
CA ALA A 139 -0.49 1.54 8.91
C ALA A 139 0.49 2.58 8.37
N PRO A 140 1.77 2.20 8.19
CA PRO A 140 2.78 3.07 7.60
C PRO A 140 2.49 3.34 6.13
N SER A 141 2.84 4.55 5.69
CA SER A 141 3.18 4.76 4.29
C SER A 141 4.53 4.12 4.03
N LEU A 142 4.59 3.21 3.05
CA LEU A 142 5.86 2.59 2.68
C LEU A 142 6.90 3.67 2.28
N PRO A 143 8.22 3.45 2.47
CA PRO A 143 9.25 4.32 1.93
C PRO A 143 8.96 4.73 0.49
N ASN A 144 9.06 6.02 0.17
CA ASN A 144 8.69 6.62 -1.13
C ASN A 144 7.18 6.59 -1.49
N PHE A 145 6.28 6.32 -0.54
CA PHE A 145 4.83 6.43 -0.69
C PHE A 145 4.24 7.44 0.29
N GLY A 146 3.09 8.02 -0.08
CA GLY A 146 2.36 8.93 0.78
C GLY A 146 3.24 10.08 1.26
N PHE A 147 3.39 10.19 2.59
CA PHE A 147 4.20 11.22 3.23
C PHE A 147 5.55 10.71 3.77
N SER A 148 5.93 9.46 3.50
CA SER A 148 7.23 8.90 3.90
C SER A 148 8.34 9.32 2.94
N GLU A 149 9.53 9.55 3.47
CA GLU A 149 10.72 9.85 2.69
C GLU A 149 11.08 8.67 1.77
N GLY A 150 11.62 9.01 0.59
CA GLY A 150 12.16 8.04 -0.36
C GLY A 150 13.66 7.80 -0.15
N PRO A 151 14.16 6.58 -0.40
CA PRO A 151 15.58 6.29 -0.31
C PRO A 151 16.39 7.11 -1.33
N LYS A 152 17.51 7.68 -0.90
CA LYS A 152 18.36 8.58 -1.71
C LYS A 152 19.36 7.86 -2.62
N LYS A 153 19.44 6.53 -2.53
CA LYS A 153 20.39 5.71 -3.28
C LYS A 153 19.69 4.46 -3.86
N PRO A 154 20.21 3.89 -4.97
CA PRO A 154 19.62 2.72 -5.60
C PRO A 154 19.73 1.45 -4.74
N GLY A 155 18.93 0.44 -5.08
CA GLY A 155 18.97 -0.89 -4.47
C GLY A 155 18.06 -1.09 -3.26
N PHE A 156 17.15 -0.16 -2.97
CA PHE A 156 16.19 -0.30 -1.87
C PHE A 156 15.09 -1.30 -2.25
N GLY A 157 15.23 -2.54 -1.78
CA GLY A 157 14.34 -3.66 -2.12
C GLY A 157 13.48 -4.13 -0.94
N ILE A 158 12.76 -5.23 -1.15
CA ILE A 158 11.88 -5.86 -0.14
C ILE A 158 12.55 -6.03 1.24
N PRO A 159 13.82 -6.47 1.36
CA PRO A 159 14.46 -6.61 2.66
C PRO A 159 14.56 -5.29 3.44
N GLN A 160 14.79 -4.17 2.75
CA GLN A 160 14.87 -2.83 3.34
C GLN A 160 13.49 -2.28 3.70
N TYR A 161 12.47 -2.51 2.85
CA TYR A 161 11.09 -2.22 3.21
C TYR A 161 10.69 -2.96 4.50
N ALA A 162 10.96 -4.26 4.57
CA ALA A 162 10.65 -5.09 5.74
C ALA A 162 11.37 -4.59 7.01
N GLU A 163 12.65 -4.20 6.89
CA GLU A 163 13.41 -3.62 7.99
C GLU A 163 12.83 -2.28 8.46
N ALA A 164 12.52 -1.36 7.54
CA ALA A 164 11.92 -0.08 7.89
C ALA A 164 10.60 -0.26 8.65
N MET A 165 9.71 -1.12 8.15
CA MET A 165 8.41 -1.36 8.78
C MET A 165 8.54 -2.09 10.13
N HIS A 166 9.48 -3.02 10.26
CA HIS A 166 9.80 -3.64 11.55
C HIS A 166 10.30 -2.60 12.57
N LYS A 167 11.19 -1.70 12.16
CA LYS A 167 11.72 -0.63 13.02
C LYS A 167 10.65 0.38 13.44
N VAL A 168 9.65 0.67 12.60
CA VAL A 168 8.47 1.47 13.03
C VAL A 168 7.76 0.79 14.22
N MET A 169 7.55 -0.53 14.16
CA MET A 169 6.90 -1.27 15.27
C MET A 169 7.75 -1.24 16.54
N LEU A 170 9.07 -1.44 16.42
CA LEU A 170 9.98 -1.37 17.57
C LEU A 170 10.03 0.03 18.19
N ASN A 171 10.03 1.09 17.36
CA ASN A 171 10.00 2.47 17.82
C ASN A 171 8.74 2.79 18.63
N LEU A 172 7.61 2.16 18.29
CA LEU A 172 6.34 2.23 19.04
C LEU A 172 6.34 1.38 20.32
N GLY A 173 7.42 0.65 20.59
CA GLY A 173 7.54 -0.26 21.75
C GLY A 173 6.86 -1.62 21.55
N TYR A 174 6.42 -1.95 20.32
CA TYR A 174 5.82 -3.25 20.03
C TYR A 174 6.90 -4.29 19.74
N ASP A 175 7.39 -4.93 20.79
CA ASP A 175 8.33 -6.05 20.69
C ASP A 175 7.71 -7.26 19.99
N LYS A 176 6.42 -7.51 20.19
CA LYS A 176 5.67 -8.57 19.53
C LYS A 176 4.44 -8.01 18.82
N TYR A 177 4.25 -8.42 17.58
CA TYR A 177 3.14 -7.96 16.76
C TYR A 177 2.77 -9.00 15.71
N VAL A 178 1.64 -8.77 15.04
CA VAL A 178 1.19 -9.53 13.88
C VAL A 178 1.14 -8.63 12.66
N THR A 179 1.18 -9.20 11.47
CA THR A 179 1.20 -8.43 10.21
C THR A 179 0.01 -8.75 9.34
N GLN A 180 -0.47 -7.77 8.58
CA GLN A 180 -1.38 -7.97 7.47
C GLN A 180 -0.84 -7.30 6.21
N GLY A 181 -0.88 -8.01 5.08
CA GLY A 181 -0.41 -7.46 3.81
C GLY A 181 -0.98 -8.15 2.57
N GLY A 182 -1.14 -7.36 1.51
CA GLY A 182 -1.41 -7.81 0.14
C GLY A 182 -0.57 -7.00 -0.85
N ASP A 183 -0.53 -7.39 -2.12
CA ASP A 183 0.29 -6.72 -3.15
C ASP A 183 1.76 -6.55 -2.68
N TRP A 184 2.39 -5.37 -2.70
CA TRP A 184 3.73 -5.17 -2.11
C TRP A 184 3.79 -5.56 -0.63
N GLY A 185 2.72 -5.29 0.11
CA GLY A 185 2.57 -5.68 1.50
C GLY A 185 2.67 -7.20 1.71
N PHE A 186 2.34 -8.03 0.73
CA PHE A 186 2.54 -9.49 0.81
C PHE A 186 4.04 -9.82 0.95
N GLU A 187 4.88 -9.36 0.03
CA GLU A 187 6.32 -9.66 0.06
C GLU A 187 7.01 -9.03 1.27
N ILE A 188 6.60 -7.81 1.65
CA ILE A 188 7.14 -7.10 2.81
C ILE A 188 6.82 -7.88 4.10
N THR A 189 5.55 -8.18 4.36
CA THR A 189 5.14 -8.85 5.61
C THR A 189 5.62 -10.30 5.68
N ARG A 190 5.69 -11.00 4.55
CA ARG A 190 6.32 -12.31 4.47
C ARG A 190 7.82 -12.25 4.82
N THR A 191 8.53 -11.24 4.31
CA THR A 191 9.95 -11.03 4.62
C THR A 191 10.15 -10.68 6.09
N ILE A 192 9.24 -9.90 6.70
CA ILE A 192 9.24 -9.64 8.14
C ILE A 192 9.10 -10.94 8.94
N GLY A 193 8.15 -11.80 8.58
CA GLY A 193 7.95 -13.10 9.23
C GLY A 193 9.16 -14.04 9.14
N ILE A 194 9.94 -13.94 8.06
CA ILE A 194 11.18 -14.72 7.87
C ILE A 194 12.35 -14.13 8.66
N LYS A 195 12.56 -12.81 8.59
CA LYS A 195 13.73 -12.14 9.18
C LYS A 195 13.60 -11.90 10.68
N TYR A 196 12.38 -11.68 11.17
CA TYR A 196 12.12 -11.27 12.55
C TYR A 196 11.11 -12.22 13.26
N PRO A 197 11.33 -13.54 13.26
CA PRO A 197 10.35 -14.53 13.73
C PRO A 197 10.07 -14.44 15.25
N HIS A 198 10.97 -13.83 16.02
CA HIS A 198 10.77 -13.60 17.45
C HIS A 198 9.83 -12.41 17.75
N HIS A 199 9.69 -11.48 16.79
CA HIS A 199 8.85 -10.29 16.91
C HIS A 199 7.52 -10.45 16.16
N CYS A 200 7.55 -11.02 14.95
CA CYS A 200 6.37 -11.24 14.12
C CYS A 200 5.72 -12.59 14.43
N LEU A 201 4.67 -12.59 15.26
CA LEU A 201 4.05 -13.81 15.78
C LEU A 201 3.13 -14.50 14.76
N ALA A 202 2.53 -13.74 13.85
CA ALA A 202 1.64 -14.25 12.81
C ALA A 202 1.55 -13.27 11.64
N SER A 203 1.24 -13.81 10.45
CA SER A 203 1.00 -13.02 9.24
C SER A 203 -0.30 -13.44 8.57
N HIS A 204 -1.17 -12.47 8.30
CA HIS A 204 -2.37 -12.65 7.52
C HIS A 204 -2.20 -12.04 6.12
N LEU A 205 -2.47 -12.81 5.08
CA LEU A 205 -2.21 -12.42 3.69
C LEU A 205 -3.49 -12.54 2.86
N ASN A 206 -3.80 -11.51 2.06
CA ASN A 206 -4.93 -11.49 1.13
C ASN A 206 -4.50 -11.47 -0.35
N TYR A 207 -3.20 -11.55 -0.60
CA TYR A 207 -2.59 -11.74 -1.91
C TYR A 207 -1.45 -12.73 -1.77
N ILE A 208 -1.35 -13.66 -2.72
CA ILE A 208 -0.30 -14.68 -2.75
C ILE A 208 0.20 -14.77 -4.19
N GLU A 209 1.45 -14.37 -4.41
CA GLU A 209 2.16 -14.63 -5.66
C GLU A 209 3.10 -15.81 -5.46
N ILE A 210 2.67 -16.99 -5.90
CA ILE A 210 3.51 -18.20 -5.91
C ILE A 210 3.65 -18.63 -7.37
N PRO A 211 4.87 -18.65 -7.94
CA PRO A 211 5.07 -19.29 -9.23
C PRO A 211 4.71 -20.78 -9.10
N PRO A 212 4.10 -21.40 -10.14
CA PRO A 212 3.77 -22.82 -10.07
C PRO A 212 5.01 -23.61 -9.67
N LEU A 213 4.88 -24.42 -8.61
CA LEU A 213 5.92 -25.33 -8.16
C LEU A 213 6.20 -26.33 -9.27
N TYR A 214 7.19 -26.06 -10.12
CA TYR A 214 7.83 -27.11 -10.89
C TYR A 214 8.66 -27.92 -9.91
N SER A 215 8.10 -29.02 -9.41
CA SER A 215 8.90 -30.01 -8.70
C SER A 215 9.84 -30.66 -9.72
N PRO A 216 11.18 -30.55 -9.58
CA PRO A 216 12.12 -31.25 -10.44
C PRO A 216 12.22 -32.74 -10.11
N HIS A 217 11.46 -33.24 -9.13
CA HIS A 217 11.53 -34.63 -8.72
C HIS A 217 10.74 -35.55 -9.67
N PRO A 218 11.40 -36.54 -10.31
CA PRO A 218 10.76 -37.46 -11.26
C PRO A 218 9.66 -38.34 -10.66
N ASN A 219 9.54 -38.39 -9.32
CA ASN A 219 8.55 -39.21 -8.60
C ASN A 219 7.48 -38.40 -7.86
N HIS A 220 7.40 -37.08 -8.05
CA HIS A 220 6.29 -36.30 -7.52
C HIS A 220 5.32 -36.02 -8.68
N PRO A 221 4.30 -36.86 -8.92
CA PRO A 221 3.21 -36.45 -9.78
C PRO A 221 2.68 -35.13 -9.21
N VAL A 222 2.28 -34.22 -10.10
CA VAL A 222 1.53 -33.02 -9.74
C VAL A 222 0.24 -33.51 -9.09
N LEU A 223 0.29 -33.78 -7.78
CA LEU A 223 -0.90 -34.06 -7.00
C LEU A 223 -1.76 -32.81 -7.15
N PRO A 224 -3.02 -32.94 -7.58
CA PRO A 224 -3.94 -31.82 -7.53
C PRO A 224 -4.22 -31.58 -6.04
N LEU A 225 -3.34 -30.83 -5.37
CA LEU A 225 -3.40 -30.50 -3.95
C LEU A 225 -4.53 -29.52 -3.61
N PHE A 226 -5.49 -29.36 -4.51
CA PHE A 226 -6.72 -28.64 -4.25
C PHE A 226 -7.90 -29.52 -4.70
N PRO A 227 -8.84 -29.84 -3.79
CA PRO A 227 -10.18 -30.20 -4.21
C PRO A 227 -10.65 -29.08 -5.14
N GLN A 228 -11.06 -29.42 -6.37
CA GLN A 228 -11.63 -28.45 -7.31
C GLN A 228 -12.67 -27.61 -6.56
N PRO A 229 -12.46 -26.29 -6.36
CA PRO A 229 -13.49 -25.45 -5.81
C PRO A 229 -14.70 -25.59 -6.73
N ARG A 230 -15.90 -25.78 -6.15
CA ARG A 230 -17.16 -25.82 -6.91
C ARG A 230 -17.10 -24.73 -7.98
N ARG A 231 -17.13 -25.18 -9.23
CA ARG A 231 -16.91 -24.47 -10.49
C ARG A 231 -17.87 -23.28 -10.62
N LYS A 232 -17.64 -22.19 -9.88
CA LYS A 232 -18.41 -20.93 -9.92
C LYS A 232 -17.54 -19.66 -9.90
N SER A 233 -16.21 -19.75 -9.80
CA SER A 233 -15.32 -18.58 -9.72
C SER A 233 -14.15 -18.55 -10.72
N ARG A 234 -14.31 -19.11 -11.93
CA ARG A 234 -13.42 -18.80 -13.07
C ARG A 234 -14.23 -18.26 -14.23
N PRO A 235 -14.29 -16.91 -14.34
CA PRO A 235 -13.77 -16.29 -15.56
C PRO A 235 -13.09 -14.92 -15.34
N ARG A 236 -12.44 -14.63 -14.20
CA ARG A 236 -11.77 -13.33 -13.99
C ARG A 236 -10.25 -13.33 -14.11
N THR A 237 -9.55 -14.40 -13.73
CA THR A 237 -8.08 -14.45 -13.87
C THR A 237 -7.60 -14.49 -15.32
N HIS A 238 -8.43 -15.00 -16.24
CA HIS A 238 -8.17 -14.99 -17.69
C HIS A 238 -8.76 -13.77 -18.43
N LYS A 239 -9.57 -12.93 -17.75
CA LYS A 239 -10.14 -11.68 -18.27
C LYS A 239 -9.43 -10.44 -17.72
N LEU A 240 -8.22 -10.58 -17.20
CA LEU A 240 -7.30 -9.46 -17.25
C LEU A 240 -6.99 -9.28 -18.74
N VAL A 241 -7.26 -8.09 -19.29
CA VAL A 241 -6.87 -7.58 -20.63
C VAL A 241 -5.62 -8.30 -21.14
N PRO A 242 -5.43 -8.62 -22.43
CA PRO A 242 -4.39 -9.55 -22.91
C PRO A 242 -2.94 -9.28 -22.44
N ASN A 243 -2.64 -8.14 -21.80
CA ASN A 243 -1.34 -7.85 -21.23
C ASN A 243 -1.38 -6.92 -19.98
N PRO A 244 -1.85 -7.37 -18.79
CA PRO A 244 -1.78 -6.55 -17.58
C PRO A 244 -0.32 -6.44 -17.07
N ARG A 245 0.56 -7.35 -17.51
CA ARG A 245 1.96 -7.43 -17.11
C ARG A 245 2.78 -6.26 -17.61
N LEU A 246 2.41 -5.59 -18.70
CA LEU A 246 3.07 -4.35 -19.13
C LEU A 246 3.09 -3.30 -18.02
N ARG A 247 2.01 -3.19 -17.24
CA ARG A 247 1.90 -2.20 -16.16
C ARG A 247 2.82 -2.48 -14.97
N LEU A 248 3.26 -3.73 -14.80
CA LEU A 248 4.23 -4.15 -13.79
C LEU A 248 5.66 -4.19 -14.35
N GLN A 249 5.82 -4.61 -15.60
CA GLN A 249 7.11 -4.74 -16.28
C GLN A 249 7.72 -3.37 -16.62
N HIS A 250 6.93 -2.42 -17.12
CA HIS A 250 7.47 -1.14 -17.57
C HIS A 250 8.03 -0.28 -16.42
N PRO A 251 7.36 -0.16 -15.26
CA PRO A 251 7.94 0.50 -14.10
C PRO A 251 9.11 -0.26 -13.50
N ALA A 252 9.12 -1.60 -13.56
CA ALA A 252 10.24 -2.42 -13.07
C ALA A 252 11.51 -2.27 -13.93
N ILE A 253 11.36 -2.10 -15.25
CA ILE A 253 12.47 -1.98 -16.21
C ILE A 253 12.88 -0.50 -16.40
N HIS A 254 11.93 0.42 -16.37
CA HIS A 254 12.14 1.86 -16.61
C HIS A 254 11.43 2.75 -15.57
N PRO A 255 11.85 2.69 -14.29
CA PRO A 255 11.20 3.43 -13.21
C PRO A 255 11.33 4.96 -13.37
N ALA A 256 12.50 5.43 -13.79
CA ALA A 256 12.77 6.87 -13.96
C ALA A 256 11.90 7.53 -15.04
N THR A 257 11.47 6.77 -16.06
CA THR A 257 10.60 7.26 -17.14
C THR A 257 9.15 7.42 -16.67
N HIS A 258 8.73 6.74 -15.61
CA HIS A 258 7.36 6.77 -15.08
C HIS A 258 7.19 7.69 -13.85
N ALA A 259 8.27 8.05 -13.18
CA ALA A 259 8.25 8.85 -11.95
C ALA A 259 8.06 10.35 -12.25
N ARG A 260 6.84 10.77 -12.64
CA ARG A 260 6.43 12.19 -12.64
C ARG A 260 4.92 12.39 -12.45
N LEU A 261 4.39 12.02 -11.29
CA LEU A 261 3.24 12.70 -10.70
C LEU A 261 3.48 12.76 -9.19
N PRO A 262 4.01 13.87 -8.63
CA PRO A 262 3.84 14.10 -7.21
C PRO A 262 2.35 14.04 -6.91
N PHE A 263 1.98 13.31 -5.86
CA PHE A 263 0.67 13.45 -5.24
C PHE A 263 0.45 14.95 -5.02
N VAL A 264 -0.64 15.45 -5.57
CA VAL A 264 -1.08 16.82 -5.29
C VAL A 264 -1.67 16.82 -3.90
#